data_AF-A0A2M7PJ42-F1
#
_entry.id   AF-A0A2M7PJ42-F1
#
_cell.length_a   1.000
_cell.length_b   1.000
_cell.length_c   1.000
_cell.angle_alpha   90.00
_cell.angle_beta   90.00
_cell.angle_gamma   90.00
#
_symmetry.space_group_name_H-M   'P 1'
#
loop_
_entity.id
_entity.type
_entity.pdbx_description
1 polymer ?
#
loop_
_entity_poly.entity_id
_entity_poly.type
_entity_poly.pdbx_seq_one_letter_code
_entity_poly.pdbx_strand_id
1 'polypeptide(L)'
;MEKRKFSKEEKLNILKEASEQGVKNTLDKHGLYPATYYSWKKKFEQMGEAGFRHGMTPEYLKEIRRLEKENTLLKKIVAEKELEGRLKDELIKKKYAWARKEN
;
A
#
# COMPACT_ATOMS: atom_id res chain seq x y z
N MET A 1 -24.00 25.28 -7.76
CA MET A 1 -23.70 24.90 -6.37
C MET A 1 -22.36 24.21 -6.33
N GLU A 2 -21.42 24.76 -5.57
CA GLU A 2 -20.10 24.17 -5.41
C GLU A 2 -20.21 22.91 -4.54
N LYS A 3 -19.71 21.77 -5.03
CA LYS A 3 -19.77 20.51 -4.28
C LYS A 3 -18.74 20.56 -3.16
N ARG A 4 -19.19 20.51 -1.91
CA ARG A 4 -18.31 20.40 -0.74
C ARG A 4 -17.38 19.20 -0.92
N LYS A 5 -16.07 19.46 -0.95
CA LYS A 5 -15.04 18.42 -1.03
C LYS A 5 -14.64 18.04 0.40
N PHE A 6 -14.53 16.75 0.64
CA PHE A 6 -14.05 16.20 1.91
C PHE A 6 -12.73 15.49 1.65
N SER A 7 -11.71 15.84 2.41
CA SER A 7 -10.42 15.16 2.47
C SER A 7 -10.58 13.74 3.00
N LYS A 8 -9.51 12.94 2.87
CA LYS A 8 -9.47 11.58 3.44
C LYS A 8 -9.64 11.62 4.96
N GLU A 9 -8.93 12.53 5.62
CA GLU A 9 -8.93 12.67 7.08
C GLU A 9 -10.29 13.10 7.62
N GLU A 10 -10.95 14.06 6.97
CA GLU A 10 -12.30 14.47 7.34
C GLU A 10 -13.29 13.30 7.28
N LYS A 11 -13.24 12.49 6.21
CA LYS A 11 -14.10 11.32 6.08
C LYS A 11 -13.87 10.31 7.20
N LEU A 12 -12.61 10.08 7.56
CA LEU A 12 -12.25 9.16 8.64
C LEU A 12 -12.73 9.66 10.00
N ASN A 13 -12.54 10.96 10.28
CA ASN A 13 -13.00 11.58 11.51
C ASN A 13 -14.53 11.52 11.63
N ILE A 14 -15.26 11.79 10.54
CA ILE A 14 -16.73 11.71 10.51
C ILE A 14 -17.20 10.25 10.73
N LEU A 15 -16.54 9.27 10.11
CA LEU A 15 -16.87 7.86 10.33
C LEU A 15 -16.63 7.42 11.78
N LYS A 16 -15.53 7.87 12.38
CA LYS A 16 -15.21 7.62 13.79
C LYS A 16 -16.21 8.27 14.72
N GLU A 17 -16.50 9.56 14.52
CA GLU A 17 -17.47 10.31 15.31
C GLU A 17 -18.87 9.66 15.25
N ALA A 18 -19.30 9.22 14.07
CA ALA A 18 -20.58 8.52 13.91
C ALA A 18 -20.64 7.17 14.65
N SER A 19 -19.49 6.51 14.85
CA SER A 19 -19.40 5.28 15.65
C SER A 19 -19.49 5.54 17.15
N GLU A 20 -19.04 6.71 17.62
CA GLU A 20 -18.98 7.07 19.04
C GLU A 20 -20.25 7.80 19.50
N GLN A 21 -20.76 8.72 18.68
CA GLN A 21 -21.85 9.66 19.01
C GLN A 21 -23.17 9.34 18.30
N GLY A 22 -23.16 8.34 17.42
CA GLY A 22 -24.31 7.91 16.64
C GLY A 22 -24.45 8.65 15.31
N VAL A 23 -24.89 7.91 14.28
CA VAL A 23 -24.94 8.39 12.89
C VAL A 23 -25.78 9.66 12.75
N LYS A 24 -26.99 9.71 13.33
CA LYS A 24 -27.92 10.83 13.15
C LYS A 24 -27.34 12.16 13.63
N ASN A 25 -26.80 12.19 14.84
CA ASN A 25 -26.20 13.39 15.43
C ASN A 25 -25.01 13.90 14.61
N THR A 26 -24.15 12.99 14.15
CA THR A 26 -23.00 13.33 13.31
C THR A 26 -23.43 13.85 11.94
N LEU A 27 -24.46 13.26 11.31
CA LEU A 27 -24.98 13.75 10.04
C LEU A 27 -25.54 15.17 10.16
N ASP A 28 -26.31 15.45 11.22
CA ASP A 28 -26.88 16.77 11.48
C ASP A 28 -25.78 17.81 11.73
N LYS A 29 -24.77 17.48 12.56
CA LYS A 29 -23.63 18.36 12.85
C LYS A 29 -22.80 18.71 11.63
N HIS A 30 -22.55 17.73 10.75
CA HIS A 30 -21.71 17.93 9.56
C HIS A 30 -22.50 18.33 8.31
N GLY A 31 -23.83 18.42 8.40
CA GLY A 31 -24.72 18.73 7.27
C GLY A 31 -24.61 17.69 6.15
N LEU A 32 -24.54 16.40 6.51
CA LEU A 32 -24.21 15.32 5.60
C LEU A 32 -25.43 14.48 5.26
N TYR A 33 -25.64 14.21 3.98
CA TYR A 33 -26.71 13.29 3.57
C TYR A 33 -26.39 11.85 3.99
N PRO A 34 -27.38 11.07 4.49
CA PRO A 34 -27.17 9.68 4.89
C PRO A 34 -26.53 8.83 3.79
N ALA A 35 -26.94 9.01 2.53
CA ALA A 35 -26.39 8.27 1.39
C ALA A 35 -24.87 8.47 1.22
N THR A 36 -24.38 9.68 1.47
CA THR A 36 -22.94 10.00 1.40
C THR A 36 -22.18 9.25 2.50
N TYR A 37 -22.71 9.26 3.72
CA TYR A 37 -22.11 8.54 4.85
C TYR A 37 -22.05 7.04 4.61
N TYR A 38 -23.16 6.41 4.22
CA TYR A 38 -23.19 4.97 4.00
C TYR A 38 -22.32 4.54 2.81
N SER A 39 -22.20 5.38 1.79
CA SER A 39 -21.24 5.17 0.69
C SER A 39 -19.79 5.16 1.19
N TRP A 40 -19.42 6.09 2.07
CA TRP A 40 -18.09 6.11 2.67
C TRP A 40 -17.85 4.95 3.63
N LYS A 41 -18.83 4.63 4.47
CA LYS A 41 -18.78 3.49 5.39
C LYS A 41 -18.56 2.19 4.63
N LYS A 42 -19.33 1.94 3.57
CA LYS A 42 -19.17 0.75 2.71
C LYS A 42 -17.77 0.69 2.08
N LYS A 43 -17.25 1.81 1.56
CA LYS A 43 -15.88 1.85 1.02
C LYS A 43 -14.83 1.55 2.07
N PHE A 44 -15.00 2.09 3.27
CA PHE A 44 -14.11 1.86 4.39
C PHE A 44 -14.15 0.39 4.86
N GLU A 45 -15.34 -0.22 4.95
CA GLU A 45 -15.49 -1.63 5.32
C GLU A 45 -14.85 -2.58 4.29
N GLN A 46 -14.93 -2.25 3.00
CA GLN A 46 -14.39 -3.10 1.93
C GLN A 46 -12.88 -2.94 1.72
N MET A 47 -12.36 -1.73 1.86
CA MET A 47 -11.01 -1.36 1.40
C MET A 47 -10.16 -0.65 2.47
N GLY A 48 -10.71 -0.45 3.67
CA GLY A 48 -10.13 0.39 4.70
C GLY A 48 -9.93 1.83 4.24
N GLU A 49 -8.93 2.48 4.83
CA GLU A 49 -8.56 3.84 4.46
C GLU A 49 -8.12 4.02 3.01
N ALA A 50 -7.58 2.96 2.39
CA ALA A 50 -7.13 2.98 1.01
C ALA A 50 -8.31 3.22 0.04
N GLY A 51 -9.52 2.81 0.43
CA GLY A 51 -10.75 3.03 -0.35
C GLY A 51 -11.12 4.50 -0.58
N PHE A 52 -10.52 5.42 0.17
CA PHE A 52 -10.72 6.86 -0.01
C PHE A 52 -9.73 7.50 -0.99
N ARG A 53 -8.73 6.76 -1.45
CA ARG A 53 -7.87 7.20 -2.56
C ARG A 53 -8.72 7.27 -3.84
N HIS A 54 -8.47 8.30 -4.65
CA HIS A 54 -9.18 8.47 -5.90
C HIS A 54 -8.99 7.26 -6.82
N GLY A 55 -10.08 6.75 -7.41
CA GLY A 55 -10.06 5.60 -8.31
C GLY A 55 -9.85 4.23 -7.64
N MET A 56 -9.79 4.16 -6.29
CA MET A 56 -9.54 2.88 -5.62
C MET A 56 -10.75 1.93 -5.73
N THR A 57 -10.50 0.69 -6.18
CA THR A 57 -11.47 -0.40 -6.20
C THR A 57 -10.91 -1.64 -5.49
N PRO A 58 -11.78 -2.59 -5.10
CA PRO A 58 -11.33 -3.85 -4.51
C PRO A 58 -10.39 -4.65 -5.41
N GLU A 59 -10.61 -4.61 -6.73
CA GLU A 59 -9.76 -5.26 -7.74
C GLU A 59 -8.38 -4.61 -7.79
N TYR A 60 -8.30 -3.28 -7.78
CA TYR A 60 -7.02 -2.58 -7.69
C TYR A 60 -6.27 -2.92 -6.40
N LEU A 61 -6.95 -3.07 -5.26
CA LEU A 61 -6.28 -3.49 -4.01
C LEU A 61 -5.70 -4.90 -4.12
N LYS A 62 -6.44 -5.83 -4.72
CA LYS A 62 -5.95 -7.19 -4.97
C LYS A 62 -4.72 -7.18 -5.87
N GLU A 63 -4.76 -6.37 -6.92
CA GLU A 63 -3.66 -6.23 -7.87
C GLU A 63 -2.42 -5.60 -7.22
N ILE A 64 -2.58 -4.55 -6.42
CA ILE A 64 -1.48 -3.96 -5.64
C ILE A 64 -0.83 -5.03 -4.75
N ARG A 65 -1.61 -5.80 -4.00
CA ARG A 65 -1.07 -6.87 -3.14
C ARG A 65 -0.35 -7.96 -3.93
N ARG A 66 -0.84 -8.30 -5.13
CA ARG A 66 -0.18 -9.25 -6.04
C ARG A 66 1.18 -8.71 -6.47
N LEU A 67 1.21 -7.46 -6.93
CA LEU A 67 2.43 -6.78 -7.38
C LEU A 67 3.43 -6.59 -6.24
N GLU A 68 2.98 -6.28 -5.02
CA GLU A 68 3.86 -6.17 -3.83
C GLU A 68 4.57 -7.49 -3.51
N LYS A 69 3.86 -8.61 -3.58
CA LYS A 69 4.44 -9.95 -3.39
C LYS A 69 5.46 -10.26 -4.48
N GLU A 70 5.09 -10.02 -5.73
CA GLU A 70 5.98 -10.23 -6.88
C GLU A 70 7.23 -9.35 -6.77
N ASN A 71 7.08 -8.07 -6.40
CA ASN A 71 8.19 -7.15 -6.22
C ASN A 71 9.14 -7.62 -5.11
N THR A 72 8.59 -8.13 -4.00
CA THR A 72 9.39 -8.69 -2.90
C THR A 72 10.20 -9.90 -3.36
N LEU A 73 9.58 -10.81 -4.12
CA LEU A 73 10.26 -11.97 -4.68
C LEU A 73 11.35 -11.57 -5.67
N LEU A 74 11.05 -10.64 -6.57
CA LEU A 74 12.03 -10.14 -7.55
C LEU A 74 13.23 -9.49 -6.86
N LYS A 75 13.00 -8.66 -5.83
CA LYS A 75 14.08 -8.06 -5.03
C LYS A 75 14.98 -9.11 -4.39
N LYS A 76 14.38 -10.18 -3.83
CA LYS A 76 15.13 -11.29 -3.24
C LYS A 76 15.99 -12.01 -4.27
N ILE A 77 15.41 -12.35 -5.42
CA ILE A 77 16.13 -13.02 -6.52
C ILE A 77 17.30 -12.15 -7.02
N VAL A 78 17.08 -10.83 -7.17
CA VAL A 78 18.14 -9.90 -7.58
C VAL A 78 19.26 -9.88 -6.54
N ALA A 79 18.94 -9.75 -5.26
CA ALA A 79 19.95 -9.75 -4.19
C ALA A 79 20.77 -11.06 -4.16
N GLU A 80 20.11 -12.21 -4.32
CA GLU A 80 20.76 -13.52 -4.38
C GLU A 80 21.70 -13.63 -5.59
N LYS A 81 21.25 -13.19 -6.77
CA LYS A 81 22.08 -13.19 -7.99
C LYS A 81 23.28 -12.26 -7.89
N GLU A 82 23.11 -11.07 -7.31
CA GLU A 82 24.22 -10.14 -7.10
C GLU A 82 25.26 -10.71 -6.13
N LEU A 83 24.82 -11.36 -5.05
CA LEU A 83 25.72 -12.04 -4.10
C LEU A 83 26.47 -13.20 -4.77
N GLU A 84 25.78 -14.04 -5.53
CA GLU A 84 26.39 -15.13 -6.28
C GLU A 84 27.44 -14.62 -7.28
N GLY A 85 27.14 -13.52 -7.99
CA GLY A 85 28.08 -12.86 -8.89
C GLY A 85 29.34 -12.40 -8.18
N ARG A 86 29.20 -11.69 -7.04
CA ARG A 86 30.35 -11.23 -6.24
C ARG A 86 31.22 -12.39 -5.75
N LEU A 87 30.60 -13.47 -5.28
CA LEU A 87 31.32 -14.66 -4.82
C LEU A 87 32.10 -15.32 -5.97
N LYS A 88 31.51 -15.43 -7.16
CA LYS A 88 32.19 -15.95 -8.35
C LYS A 88 33.40 -15.09 -8.71
N ASP A 89 33.25 -13.77 -8.71
CA ASP A 89 34.35 -12.84 -9.00
C ASP A 89 35.50 -12.96 -7.99
N GLU A 90 35.19 -13.09 -6.71
CA GLU A 90 36.19 -13.31 -5.66
C GLU A 90 36.93 -14.63 -5.82
N LEU A 91 36.22 -15.73 -6.11
CA LEU A 91 36.82 -17.04 -6.35
C LEU A 91 37.76 -17.02 -7.56
N ILE A 92 37.36 -16.35 -8.64
CA ILE A 92 38.17 -16.18 -9.84
C ILE A 92 39.45 -15.40 -9.51
N LYS A 93 39.32 -14.26 -8.81
CA LYS A 93 40.49 -13.45 -8.37
C LYS A 93 41.45 -14.27 -7.52
N LYS A 94 40.92 -15.07 -6.58
CA LYS A 94 41.73 -15.91 -5.69
C LYS A 94 42.48 -17.00 -6.47
N LYS A 95 41.80 -17.67 -7.41
CA LYS A 95 42.41 -18.68 -8.31
C LYS A 95 43.58 -18.11 -9.10
N TYR A 96 43.40 -16.95 -9.74
CA TYR A 96 44.48 -16.31 -10.51
C TYR A 96 45.59 -15.72 -9.63
N ALA A 97 45.31 -15.38 -8.37
CA ALA A 97 46.35 -14.96 -7.43
C ALA A 97 47.25 -16.14 -7.00
N TRP A 98 46.67 -17.33 -6.80
CA TRP A 98 47.41 -18.55 -6.47
C TRP A 98 48.27 -19.04 -7.65
N ALA A 99 47.69 -19.10 -8.85
CA ALA A 99 48.43 -19.50 -10.06
C ALA A 99 49.63 -18.60 -10.39
N ARG A 100 49.62 -17.34 -9.94
CA ARG A 100 50.77 -16.41 -10.09
C ARG A 100 51.85 -16.58 -9.02
N LYS A 101 51.57 -17.26 -7.90
CA LYS A 101 52.56 -17.55 -6.85
C LYS A 101 53.30 -18.87 -7.07
N GLU A 102 52.75 -19.75 -7.92
CA GLU A 102 53.29 -21.08 -8.22
C GLU A 102 54.25 -21.10 -9.43
N ASN A 103 54.30 -20.00 -10.19
CA ASN A 103 55.29 -19.75 -11.26
C ASN A 103 56.37 -18.79 -10.76
#